data_AF-A0A9E0APF2-F1
#
_entry.id   AF-A0A9E0APF2-F1
#
_cell.length_a   1.000
_cell.length_b   1.000
_cell.length_c   1.000
_cell.angle_alpha   90.00
_cell.angle_beta   90.00
_cell.angle_gamma   90.00
#
_symmetry.space_group_name_H-M   'P 1'
#
loop_
_entity.id
_entity.type
_entity.pdbx_description
1 polymer ?
#
loop_
_entity_poly.entity_id
_entity_poly.type
_entity_poly.pdbx_seq_one_letter_code
_entity_poly.pdbx_strand_id
1 'polypeptide(L)'
;MFKKIIPFHTAAKGIFIILTIMLLFHILVLTGFIPFDIVWGGRLKSREDMLVFESVSVGVNLLIVLVIAGHAGYLPLSFNKKITRILTWLMAGLFLLNTIGNLMAVNPIEKFIFTPLTLLLTLLCYRVAMEKT
;
A
#
# COMPACT_ATOMS: atom_id res chain seq x y z
N MET A 1 -19.51 -13.84 0.26
CA MET A 1 -19.01 -14.40 -1.03
C MET A 1 -17.51 -14.18 -1.22
N PHE A 2 -16.97 -12.96 -1.03
CA PHE A 2 -15.56 -12.62 -1.24
C PHE A 2 -14.53 -13.49 -0.48
N LYS A 3 -14.85 -13.92 0.76
CA LYS A 3 -13.99 -14.82 1.56
C LYS A 3 -13.68 -16.17 0.88
N LYS A 4 -14.57 -16.66 0.00
CA LYS A 4 -14.41 -17.94 -0.70
C LYS A 4 -13.54 -17.83 -1.97
N ILE A 5 -13.32 -16.61 -2.48
CA ILE A 5 -12.64 -16.38 -3.77
C ILE A 5 -11.12 -16.28 -3.56
N ILE A 6 -10.69 -15.53 -2.54
CA ILE A 6 -9.26 -15.33 -2.25
C ILE A 6 -8.94 -15.89 -0.85
N PRO A 7 -8.08 -16.91 -0.74
CA PRO A 7 -7.62 -17.41 0.55
C PRO A 7 -6.85 -16.35 1.33
N PHE A 8 -6.96 -16.36 2.67
CA PHE A 8 -6.33 -15.36 3.54
C PHE A 8 -4.81 -15.24 3.32
N HIS A 9 -4.09 -16.37 3.34
CA HIS A 9 -2.64 -16.39 3.16
C HIS A 9 -2.23 -15.94 1.75
N THR A 10 -3.05 -16.23 0.74
CA THR A 10 -2.83 -15.75 -0.63
C THR A 10 -2.99 -14.24 -0.70
N ALA A 11 -4.00 -13.67 -0.05
CA ALA A 11 -4.19 -12.23 0.02
C ALA A 11 -3.00 -11.54 0.72
N ALA A 12 -2.57 -12.07 1.87
CA ALA A 12 -1.42 -11.55 2.60
C ALA A 12 -0.13 -11.59 1.75
N LYS A 13 0.15 -12.72 1.08
CA LYS A 13 1.30 -12.84 0.15
C LYS A 13 1.23 -11.85 -1.01
N GLY A 14 0.04 -11.67 -1.60
CA GLY A 14 -0.17 -10.69 -2.67
C GLY A 14 0.12 -9.27 -2.21
N ILE A 15 -0.31 -8.89 -1.00
CA ILE A 15 0.03 -7.60 -0.40
C ILE A 15 1.55 -7.47 -0.28
N PHE A 16 2.24 -8.46 0.30
CA PHE A 16 3.70 -8.38 0.44
C PHE A 16 4.42 -8.18 -0.88
N ILE A 17 4.08 -8.96 -1.91
CA ILE A 17 4.69 -8.85 -3.24
C ILE A 17 4.51 -7.44 -3.80
N ILE A 18 3.27 -6.92 -3.76
CA ILE A 18 2.97 -5.59 -4.29
C ILE A 18 3.71 -4.50 -3.49
N LEU A 19 3.69 -4.56 -2.16
CA LEU A 19 4.36 -3.55 -1.32
C LEU A 19 5.89 -3.59 -1.50
N THR A 20 6.49 -4.77 -1.71
CA THR A 20 7.92 -4.86 -2.04
C THR A 20 8.22 -4.17 -3.36
N ILE A 21 7.41 -4.39 -4.39
CA ILE A 21 7.57 -3.71 -5.69
C ILE A 21 7.39 -2.20 -5.52
N MET A 22 6.39 -1.75 -4.75
CA MET A 22 6.16 -0.33 -4.45
C MET A 22 7.34 0.30 -3.70
N LEU A 23 7.91 -0.39 -2.71
CA LEU A 23 9.09 0.09 -1.99
C LEU A 23 10.29 0.27 -2.93
N LEU A 24 10.53 -0.69 -3.83
CA LEU A 24 11.56 -0.54 -4.86
C LEU A 24 11.29 0.66 -5.77
N PHE A 25 10.04 0.86 -6.19
CA PHE A 25 9.62 2.02 -6.97
C PHE A 25 9.91 3.33 -6.23
N HIS A 26 9.50 3.47 -4.97
CA HIS A 26 9.76 4.67 -4.17
C HIS A 26 11.27 4.93 -3.99
N ILE A 27 12.08 3.88 -3.82
CA ILE A 27 13.55 4.01 -3.77
C ILE A 27 14.10 4.53 -5.09
N LEU A 28 13.59 4.06 -6.23
CA LEU A 28 13.99 4.54 -7.55
C LEU A 28 13.61 6.01 -7.79
N VAL A 29 12.48 6.47 -7.25
CA VAL A 29 12.09 7.89 -7.26
C VAL A 29 13.02 8.72 -6.37
N LEU A 30 13.27 8.27 -5.13
CA LEU A 30 14.16 8.93 -4.17
C LEU A 30 15.59 9.08 -4.69
N THR A 31 16.08 8.07 -5.41
CA THR A 31 17.42 8.07 -6.03
C THR A 31 17.48 8.82 -7.35
N GLY A 32 16.34 9.26 -7.89
CA GLY A 32 16.24 10.03 -9.13
C GLY A 32 16.35 9.21 -10.42
N PHE A 33 16.33 7.87 -10.34
CA PHE A 33 16.24 7.01 -11.52
C PHE A 33 14.87 7.10 -12.19
N ILE A 34 13.82 7.35 -11.39
CA ILE A 34 12.46 7.62 -11.87
C ILE A 34 12.14 9.08 -11.55
N PRO A 35 11.59 9.85 -12.50
CA PRO A 35 11.28 11.25 -12.27
C PRO A 35 10.08 11.38 -11.32
N PHE A 36 10.10 12.37 -10.43
CA PHE A 36 9.10 12.48 -9.36
C PHE A 36 7.81 13.18 -9.78
N ASP A 37 7.69 13.62 -11.04
CA ASP A 37 6.46 14.18 -11.61
C ASP A 37 5.39 13.11 -11.90
N ILE A 38 5.75 11.83 -11.80
CA ILE A 38 4.84 10.69 -11.96
C ILE A 38 4.25 10.18 -10.64
N VAL A 39 4.53 10.86 -9.52
CA VAL A 39 4.00 10.52 -8.20
C VAL A 39 3.26 11.71 -7.58
N TRP A 40 2.42 11.44 -6.58
CA TRP A 40 1.67 12.46 -5.84
C TRP A 40 0.84 13.40 -6.73
N GLY A 41 0.20 12.85 -7.74
CA GLY A 41 -0.64 13.59 -8.68
C GLY A 41 0.14 14.50 -9.64
N GLY A 42 1.47 14.37 -9.71
CA GLY A 42 2.38 15.29 -10.41
C GLY A 42 2.45 16.67 -9.79
N ARG A 43 2.22 16.79 -8.47
CA ARG A 43 2.11 18.09 -7.77
C ARG A 43 3.36 18.49 -6.98
N LEU A 44 4.36 17.63 -6.90
CA LEU A 44 5.61 17.92 -6.20
C LEU A 44 6.38 19.00 -6.97
N LYS A 45 6.82 20.05 -6.28
CA LYS A 45 7.42 21.22 -6.93
C LYS A 45 8.93 21.27 -6.78
N SER A 46 9.47 20.54 -5.81
CA SER A 46 10.87 20.58 -5.44
C SER A 46 11.41 19.19 -5.09
N ARG A 47 12.74 19.06 -5.08
CA ARG A 47 13.39 17.83 -4.65
C ARG A 47 13.17 17.59 -3.16
N GLU A 48 13.06 18.65 -2.38
CA GLU A 48 12.75 18.63 -0.95
C GLU A 48 11.35 18.06 -0.70
N ASP A 49 10.35 18.50 -1.47
CA ASP A 49 9.00 17.91 -1.44
C ASP A 49 9.09 16.41 -1.75
N MET A 50 9.77 16.04 -2.84
CA MET A 50 9.96 14.64 -3.21
C MET A 50 10.56 13.82 -2.07
N LEU A 51 11.63 14.29 -1.43
CA LEU A 51 12.26 13.57 -0.33
C LEU A 51 11.30 13.36 0.85
N VAL A 52 10.54 14.38 1.24
CA VAL A 52 9.58 14.28 2.35
C VAL A 52 8.45 13.33 2.00
N PHE A 53 7.77 13.55 0.88
CA PHE A 53 6.59 12.80 0.49
C PHE A 53 6.91 11.33 0.16
N GLU A 54 8.01 11.06 -0.54
CA GLU A 54 8.44 9.69 -0.81
C GLU A 54 8.94 8.97 0.45
N SER A 55 9.60 9.67 1.38
CA SER A 55 9.96 9.08 2.68
C SER A 55 8.73 8.69 3.50
N VAL A 56 7.67 9.50 3.46
CA VAL A 56 6.38 9.16 4.07
C VAL A 56 5.79 7.92 3.40
N SER A 57 5.79 7.85 2.07
CA SER A 57 5.32 6.67 1.33
C SER A 57 6.08 5.40 1.73
N VAL A 58 7.41 5.47 1.80
CA VAL A 58 8.26 4.34 2.25
C VAL A 58 7.92 3.93 3.68
N GLY A 59 7.86 4.89 4.61
CA GLY A 59 7.56 4.61 6.01
C GLY A 59 6.18 3.98 6.21
N VAL A 60 5.17 4.48 5.51
CA VAL A 60 3.82 3.92 5.54
C VAL A 60 3.79 2.51 4.94
N ASN A 61 4.43 2.26 3.80
CA ASN A 61 4.50 0.93 3.19
C ASN A 61 5.18 -0.08 4.13
N LEU A 62 6.28 0.29 4.79
CA LEU A 62 6.94 -0.55 5.79
C LEU A 62 6.05 -0.85 6.99
N LEU A 63 5.32 0.17 7.49
CA LEU A 63 4.34 -0.03 8.56
C LEU A 63 3.25 -1.03 8.16
N ILE A 64 2.75 -0.92 6.93
CA ILE A 64 1.73 -1.86 6.41
C ILE A 64 2.30 -3.28 6.36
N VAL A 65 3.53 -3.47 5.86
CA VAL A 65 4.20 -4.78 5.87
C VAL A 65 4.24 -5.37 7.28
N LEU A 66 4.66 -4.59 8.29
CA LEU A 66 4.71 -5.04 9.68
C LEU A 66 3.33 -5.43 10.22
N VAL A 67 2.31 -4.60 9.97
CA VAL A 67 0.94 -4.85 10.43
C VAL A 67 0.37 -6.13 9.80
N ILE A 68 0.53 -6.30 8.48
CA ILE A 68 0.03 -7.49 7.77
C ILE A 68 0.80 -8.73 8.22
N ALA A 69 2.11 -8.63 8.46
CA ALA A 69 2.91 -9.76 8.94
C ALA A 69 2.50 -10.18 10.36
N GLY A 70 2.23 -9.22 11.24
CA GLY A 70 1.68 -9.48 12.57
C GLY A 70 0.26 -10.05 12.52
N HIS A 71 -0.60 -9.57 11.61
CA HIS A 71 -1.96 -10.09 11.45
C HIS A 71 -1.97 -11.51 10.85
N ALA A 72 -1.06 -11.81 9.91
CA ALA A 72 -0.92 -13.12 9.29
C ALA A 72 -0.15 -14.13 10.16
N GLY A 73 0.40 -13.72 11.30
CA GLY A 73 1.16 -14.59 12.19
C GLY A 73 2.55 -14.98 11.67
N TYR A 74 3.12 -14.19 10.75
CA TYR A 74 4.47 -14.43 10.19
C TYR A 74 5.59 -13.90 11.08
N LEU A 75 5.28 -13.03 12.04
CA LEU A 75 6.23 -12.54 13.02
C LEU A 75 6.10 -13.33 14.33
N PRO A 76 7.21 -13.67 15.01
CA PRO A 76 7.20 -14.36 16.29
C PRO A 76 6.74 -13.46 17.47
N LEU A 77 6.24 -12.25 17.18
CA LEU A 77 5.81 -11.26 18.15
C LEU A 77 4.33 -11.45 18.50
N SER A 78 4.00 -11.38 19.79
CA SER A 78 2.62 -11.47 20.28
C SER A 78 1.84 -10.17 20.01
N PHE A 79 1.42 -9.96 18.76
CA PHE A 79 0.59 -8.82 18.40
C PHE A 79 -0.84 -8.99 18.90
N ASN A 80 -1.43 -7.89 19.39
CA ASN A 80 -2.85 -7.86 19.71
C ASN A 80 -3.68 -7.97 18.43
N LYS A 81 -4.36 -9.11 18.25
CA LYS A 81 -5.15 -9.43 17.06
C LYS A 81 -6.25 -8.41 16.75
N LYS A 82 -6.83 -7.77 17.79
CA LYS A 82 -7.83 -6.72 17.60
C LYS A 82 -7.19 -5.47 17.00
N ILE A 83 -6.00 -5.09 17.47
CA ILE A 83 -5.26 -3.93 16.98
C ILE A 83 -4.82 -4.16 15.53
N THR A 84 -4.20 -5.31 15.21
CA THR A 84 -3.74 -5.59 13.85
C THR A 84 -4.89 -5.64 12.85
N ARG A 85 -6.07 -6.13 13.26
CA ARG A 85 -7.28 -6.10 12.43
C ARG A 85 -7.77 -4.67 12.17
N ILE A 86 -7.84 -3.82 13.20
CA ILE A 86 -8.24 -2.41 13.05
C ILE A 86 -7.26 -1.68 12.13
N LEU A 87 -5.95 -1.87 12.34
CA LEU A 87 -4.93 -1.27 11.48
C LEU A 87 -5.09 -1.75 10.03
N THR A 88 -5.33 -3.04 9.79
CA THR A 88 -5.55 -3.56 8.42
C THR A 88 -6.77 -2.92 7.75
N TRP A 89 -7.85 -2.66 8.49
CA TRP A 89 -9.00 -1.89 7.99
C TRP A 89 -8.63 -0.45 7.61
N LEU A 90 -7.84 0.23 8.44
CA LEU A 90 -7.34 1.57 8.14
C LEU A 90 -6.48 1.57 6.86
N MET A 91 -5.66 0.54 6.65
CA MET A 91 -4.84 0.41 5.43
C MET A 91 -5.71 0.18 4.19
N ALA A 92 -6.78 -0.61 4.29
CA ALA A 92 -7.73 -0.75 3.19
C ALA A 92 -8.36 0.61 2.81
N GLY A 93 -8.74 1.40 3.82
CA GLY A 93 -9.24 2.77 3.62
C GLY A 93 -8.19 3.70 3.01
N LEU A 94 -6.93 3.62 3.45
CA LEU A 94 -5.83 4.39 2.89
C LEU A 94 -5.60 4.07 1.40
N PHE A 95 -5.59 2.79 1.01
CA PHE A 95 -5.44 2.42 -0.40
C PHE A 95 -6.65 2.81 -1.24
N LEU A 96 -7.85 2.83 -0.64
CA LEU A 96 -9.04 3.33 -1.33
C LEU A 96 -8.91 4.82 -1.61
N LEU A 97 -8.44 5.60 -0.62
CA LEU A 97 -8.17 7.02 -0.81
C LEU A 97 -7.08 7.25 -1.86
N ASN A 98 -6.01 6.43 -1.87
CA ASN A 98 -5.00 6.47 -2.93
C ASN A 98 -5.60 6.18 -4.31
N THR A 99 -6.51 5.22 -4.42
CA THR A 99 -7.20 4.92 -5.68
C THR A 99 -8.00 6.12 -6.19
N ILE A 100 -8.69 6.83 -5.29
CA ILE A 100 -9.40 8.07 -5.63
C ILE A 100 -8.39 9.15 -6.05
N GLY A 101 -7.29 9.31 -5.32
CA GLY A 101 -6.21 10.24 -5.66
C GLY A 101 -5.63 9.99 -7.05
N ASN A 102 -5.36 8.72 -7.38
CA ASN A 102 -4.83 8.28 -8.67
C ASN A 102 -5.82 8.52 -9.82
N LEU A 103 -7.13 8.29 -9.60
CA LEU A 103 -8.17 8.62 -10.58
C LEU A 103 -8.23 10.13 -10.87
N MET A 104 -7.97 10.96 -9.86
CA MET A 104 -7.94 12.42 -9.94
C MET A 104 -6.58 12.99 -10.36
N ALA A 105 -5.55 12.16 -10.53
CA ALA A 105 -4.22 12.60 -10.90
C ALA A 105 -4.22 13.30 -12.27
N VAL A 106 -3.21 14.12 -12.53
CA VAL A 106 -3.02 14.66 -13.90
C VAL A 106 -2.25 13.63 -14.74
N ASN A 107 -1.33 12.89 -14.10
CA ASN A 107 -0.43 11.97 -14.77
C ASN A 107 -1.15 10.69 -15.29
N PRO A 108 -0.95 10.29 -16.55
CA PRO A 108 -1.52 9.05 -17.09
C PRO A 108 -1.02 7.77 -16.40
N ILE A 109 0.25 7.74 -15.94
CA ILE A 109 0.82 6.57 -15.24
C ILE A 109 0.05 6.30 -13.95
N GLU A 110 -0.23 7.35 -13.17
CA GLU A 110 -1.01 7.22 -11.94
C GLU A 110 -2.43 6.70 -12.23
N LYS A 111 -3.08 7.23 -13.27
CA LYS A 111 -4.43 6.79 -13.67
C LYS A 111 -4.47 5.34 -14.12
N PHE A 112 -3.59 4.93 -15.03
CA PHE A 112 -3.72 3.64 -15.71
C PHE A 112 -2.93 2.51 -15.06
N ILE A 113 -1.88 2.82 -14.30
CA ILE A 113 -1.04 1.81 -13.64
C ILE A 113 -1.30 1.82 -12.13
N PHE A 114 -1.23 2.98 -11.48
CA PHE A 114 -1.34 3.01 -10.01
C PHE A 114 -2.78 2.86 -9.52
N THR A 115 -3.79 3.36 -10.24
CA THR A 115 -5.20 3.14 -9.87
C THR A 115 -5.57 1.65 -9.74
N PRO A 116 -5.38 0.80 -10.77
CA PRO A 116 -5.72 -0.62 -10.62
C PRO A 116 -4.87 -1.31 -9.55
N LEU A 117 -3.61 -0.88 -9.37
CA LEU A 117 -2.72 -1.41 -8.34
C LEU A 117 -3.20 -1.08 -6.92
N THR A 118 -3.54 0.18 -6.65
CA THR A 118 -4.05 0.60 -5.34
C THR A 118 -5.44 0.05 -5.07
N LEU A 119 -6.27 -0.10 -6.11
CA LEU A 119 -7.57 -0.77 -5.97
C LEU A 119 -7.39 -2.25 -5.60
N LEU A 120 -6.45 -2.94 -6.24
CA LEU A 120 -6.12 -4.32 -5.87
C LEU A 120 -5.65 -4.39 -4.42
N LEU A 121 -4.76 -3.50 -3.98
CA LEU A 121 -4.33 -3.41 -2.58
C LEU A 121 -5.50 -3.15 -1.63
N THR A 122 -6.43 -2.25 -1.96
CA THR A 122 -7.66 -2.03 -1.19
C THR A 122 -8.42 -3.34 -0.99
N LEU A 123 -8.65 -4.09 -2.07
CA LEU A 123 -9.42 -5.34 -2.04
C LEU A 123 -8.70 -6.43 -1.24
N LEU A 124 -7.37 -6.54 -1.38
CA LEU A 124 -6.57 -7.50 -0.63
C LEU A 124 -6.53 -7.16 0.86
N CYS A 125 -6.27 -5.90 1.22
CA CYS A 125 -6.29 -5.45 2.62
C CYS A 125 -7.69 -5.63 3.23
N TYR A 126 -8.75 -5.28 2.51
CA TYR A 126 -10.12 -5.55 2.92
C TYR A 126 -10.35 -7.04 3.19
N ARG A 127 -9.89 -7.92 2.29
CA ARG A 127 -10.00 -9.38 2.48
C ARG A 127 -9.28 -9.87 3.73
N VAL A 128 -8.07 -9.38 3.99
CA VAL A 128 -7.30 -9.73 5.19
C VAL A 128 -8.02 -9.22 6.44
N ALA A 129 -8.50 -7.97 6.44
CA ALA A 129 -9.18 -7.34 7.57
C ALA A 129 -10.50 -8.01 7.97
N MET A 130 -11.19 -8.65 7.02
CA MET A 130 -12.39 -9.45 7.30
C MET A 130 -12.10 -10.75 8.07
N GLU A 131 -10.84 -11.20 8.11
CA GLU A 131 -10.50 -12.42 8.82
C GLU A 131 -10.57 -12.20 10.33
N LYS A 132 -11.27 -13.12 11.00
CA LYS A 132 -11.34 -13.12 12.46
C LYS A 132 -10.23 -14.07 12.94
N THR A 133 -9.01 -13.55 12.96
CA THR A 133 -7.84 -14.22 13.57
C THR A 133 -7.97 -14.29 15.08
#